data_AF-A0A957ZV35-F1
#
_entry.id   AF-A0A957ZV35-F1
#
_cell.length_a   1.000
_cell.length_b   1.000
_cell.length_c   1.000
_cell.angle_alpha   90.00
_cell.angle_beta   90.00
_cell.angle_gamma   90.00
#
_symmetry.space_group_name_H-M   'P 1'
#
loop_
_entity.id
_entity.type
_entity.pdbx_description
1 polymer ?
#
loop_
_entity_poly.entity_id
_entity_poly.type
_entity_poly.pdbx_seq_one_letter_code
_entity_poly.pdbx_strand_id
1 'polypeptide(L)'
;SLYPLLTAVMTNLPLYLLTSLLGGLAWALVGGALANHLLDNIPAGDRPAHLAWYNFALNAAILGGSLVGPVVATTLGLVDALLIGFVLRLLAGVALWFGGAAAQPADSTSETAGAA
;
A
#
# COMPACT_ATOMS: atom_id res chain seq x y z
N SER A 1 -5.96 3.90 -2.71
CA SER A 1 -6.24 4.68 -3.94
C SER A 1 -7.72 4.61 -4.27
N LEU A 2 -8.27 5.62 -4.94
CA LEU A 2 -9.69 5.68 -5.35
C LEU A 2 -10.00 4.89 -6.64
N TYR A 3 -8.97 4.37 -7.31
CA TYR A 3 -9.08 3.74 -8.62
C TYR A 3 -10.18 2.65 -8.71
N PRO A 4 -10.25 1.63 -7.84
CA PRO A 4 -11.27 0.59 -7.95
C PRO A 4 -12.70 1.14 -7.79
N LEU A 5 -12.88 2.10 -6.88
CA LEU A 5 -14.17 2.75 -6.64
C LEU A 5 -14.64 3.53 -7.88
N LEU A 6 -13.74 4.31 -8.48
CA LEU A 6 -14.05 5.08 -9.68
C LEU A 6 -14.32 4.17 -10.88
N THR A 7 -13.54 3.09 -11.04
CA THR A 7 -13.76 2.10 -12.11
C THR A 7 -15.09 1.36 -11.96
N ALA A 8 -15.56 1.13 -10.72
CA ALA A 8 -16.82 0.42 -10.47
C ALA A 8 -18.06 1.14 -11.02
N VAL A 9 -18.01 2.47 -11.13
CA VAL A 9 -19.13 3.30 -11.60
C VAL A 9 -18.98 3.68 -13.08
N MET A 10 -17.89 3.24 -13.72
CA MET A 10 -17.50 3.78 -15.03
C MET A 10 -18.11 3.01 -16.20
N THR A 11 -18.81 3.72 -17.08
CA THR A 11 -19.47 3.15 -18.27
C THR A 11 -18.83 3.56 -19.60
N ASN A 12 -17.93 4.55 -19.60
CA ASN A 12 -17.38 5.15 -20.83
C ASN A 12 -15.84 5.13 -20.86
N LEU A 13 -15.28 4.84 -22.05
CA LEU A 13 -13.83 4.70 -22.27
C LEU A 13 -12.99 5.93 -21.86
N PRO A 14 -13.36 7.18 -22.18
CA PRO A 14 -12.50 8.33 -21.85
C PRO A 14 -12.28 8.49 -20.33
N LEU A 15 -13.33 8.26 -19.55
CA LEU A 15 -13.27 8.37 -18.10
C LEU A 15 -12.57 7.16 -17.46
N TYR A 16 -12.64 5.98 -18.09
CA TYR A 16 -11.80 4.84 -17.71
C TYR A 16 -10.31 5.16 -17.88
N LEU A 17 -9.91 5.79 -19.00
CA LEU A 17 -8.53 6.21 -19.24
C LEU A 17 -8.04 7.26 -18.23
N LEU A 18 -8.87 8.27 -17.95
CA LEU A 18 -8.56 9.28 -16.94
C LEU A 18 -8.39 8.64 -15.55
N THR A 19 -9.30 7.74 -15.18
CA THR A 19 -9.23 7.00 -13.92
C THR A 19 -7.97 6.15 -13.85
N SER A 20 -7.58 5.50 -14.95
CA SER A 20 -6.34 4.71 -15.06
C SER A 20 -5.09 5.57 -14.89
N LEU A 21 -5.07 6.76 -15.48
CA LEU A 21 -3.97 7.72 -15.32
C LEU A 21 -3.83 8.15 -13.86
N LEU A 22 -4.92 8.57 -13.22
CA LEU A 22 -4.93 8.98 -11.82
C LEU A 22 -4.58 7.83 -10.87
N GLY A 23 -5.09 6.63 -11.17
CA GLY A 23 -4.79 5.41 -10.44
C GLY A 23 -3.31 5.04 -10.51
N GLY A 24 -2.72 5.10 -11.71
CA GLY A 24 -1.29 4.87 -11.93
C GLY A 24 -0.42 5.89 -11.21
N LEU A 25 -0.75 7.18 -11.30
CA LEU A 25 -0.03 8.24 -10.60
C LEU A 25 -0.10 8.06 -9.07
N ALA A 26 -1.29 7.79 -8.54
CA ALA A 26 -1.46 7.52 -7.12
C ALA A 26 -0.62 6.30 -6.67
N TRP A 27 -0.53 5.26 -7.51
CA TRP A 27 0.26 4.08 -7.16
C TRP A 27 1.77 4.29 -7.27
N ALA A 28 2.23 5.11 -8.22
CA ALA A 28 3.62 5.53 -8.29
C ALA A 28 4.05 6.29 -7.01
N LEU A 29 3.19 7.18 -6.51
CA LEU A 29 3.45 7.90 -5.26
C LEU A 29 3.53 6.95 -4.06
N VAL A 30 2.60 5.99 -3.95
CA VAL A 30 2.64 5.00 -2.86
C VAL A 30 3.88 4.12 -2.95
N GLY A 31 4.23 3.64 -4.14
CA GLY A 31 5.43 2.82 -4.35
C GLY A 31 6.71 3.55 -3.92
N GLY A 32 6.86 4.82 -4.28
CA GLY A 32 8.00 5.64 -3.86
C GLY A 32 8.01 5.94 -2.36
N ALA A 33 6.87 6.34 -1.81
CA ALA A 33 6.75 6.66 -0.39
C ALA A 33 7.00 5.44 0.52
N LEU A 34 6.45 4.28 0.15
CA LEU A 34 6.61 3.05 0.93
C LEU A 34 8.06 2.55 0.91
N ALA A 35 8.73 2.62 -0.23
CA ALA A 35 10.14 2.25 -0.34
C ALA A 35 11.04 3.13 0.56
N ASN A 36 10.82 4.45 0.54
CA ASN A 36 11.56 5.38 1.39
C ASN A 36 11.26 5.14 2.88
N HIS A 37 9.98 4.97 3.23
CA HIS A 37 9.57 4.68 4.60
C HIS A 37 10.23 3.41 5.15
N LEU A 38 10.39 2.36 4.33
CA LEU A 38 11.11 1.15 4.75
C LEU A 38 12.60 1.44 5.00
N LEU A 39 13.26 2.18 4.11
CA LEU A 39 14.68 2.49 4.24
C LEU A 39 15.00 3.36 5.46
N ASP A 40 14.09 4.27 5.81
CA ASP A 40 14.23 5.17 6.97
C ASP A 40 14.07 4.41 8.30
N ASN A 41 13.22 3.37 8.33
CA ASN A 41 12.95 2.60 9.55
C ASN A 41 13.84 1.36 9.75
N ILE A 42 14.61 0.94 8.73
CA ILE A 42 15.47 -0.26 8.82
C ILE A 42 16.94 0.13 9.04
N PRO A 43 17.60 -0.35 10.12
CA PRO A 43 19.03 -0.16 10.35
C PRO A 43 19.87 -0.66 9.17
N ALA A 44 20.93 0.07 8.82
CA ALA A 44 21.69 -0.14 7.59
C ALA A 44 22.23 -1.57 7.39
N GLY A 45 22.56 -2.28 8.47
CA GLY A 45 23.06 -3.66 8.43
C GLY A 45 22.00 -4.72 8.10
N ASP A 46 20.73 -4.47 8.42
CA ASP A 46 19.67 -5.48 8.33
C ASP A 46 18.70 -5.24 7.16
N ARG A 47 18.95 -4.20 6.34
CA ARG A 47 18.13 -3.84 5.16
C ARG A 47 17.91 -5.00 4.20
N PRO A 48 18.92 -5.80 3.81
CA PRO A 48 18.70 -6.88 2.85
C PRO A 48 17.71 -7.94 3.34
N ALA A 49 17.78 -8.32 4.62
CA ALA A 49 16.89 -9.31 5.22
C ALA A 49 15.44 -8.80 5.33
N HIS A 50 15.24 -7.55 5.76
CA HIS A 50 13.92 -6.94 5.85
C HIS A 50 13.29 -6.72 4.47
N LEU A 51 14.07 -6.29 3.48
CA LEU A 51 13.60 -6.14 2.10
C LEU A 51 13.26 -7.49 1.46
N ALA A 52 13.94 -8.57 1.82
CA ALA A 52 13.59 -9.92 1.38
C ALA A 52 12.22 -10.34 1.94
N TRP A 53 11.96 -10.12 3.23
CA TRP A 53 10.66 -10.39 3.84
C TRP A 53 9.54 -9.53 3.24
N TYR A 54 9.81 -8.25 3.02
CA TYR A 54 8.87 -7.35 2.36
C TYR A 54 8.51 -7.86 0.95
N ASN A 55 9.51 -8.20 0.14
CA ASN A 55 9.27 -8.73 -1.21
C ASN A 55 8.53 -10.07 -1.19
N PHE A 56 8.85 -10.96 -0.26
CA PHE A 56 8.16 -12.24 -0.11
C PHE A 56 6.68 -12.03 0.22
N ALA A 57 6.38 -11.19 1.21
CA ALA A 57 5.00 -10.86 1.59
C ALA A 57 4.23 -10.18 0.44
N LEU A 58 4.88 -9.26 -0.28
CA LEU A 58 4.31 -8.57 -1.43
C LEU A 58 3.93 -9.57 -2.53
N ASN A 59 4.84 -10.47 -2.91
CA ASN A 59 4.56 -11.48 -3.94
C ASN A 59 3.48 -12.46 -3.49
N ALA A 60 3.48 -12.88 -2.21
CA ALA A 60 2.42 -13.72 -1.66
C ALA A 60 1.04 -13.04 -1.72
N ALA A 61 0.98 -11.74 -1.40
CA ALA A 61 -0.25 -10.96 -1.49
C ALA A 61 -0.73 -10.78 -2.95
N ILE A 62 0.19 -10.56 -3.90
CA ILE A 62 -0.14 -10.51 -5.34
C ILE A 62 -0.71 -11.85 -5.79
N LEU A 63 -0.05 -12.95 -5.44
CA LEU A 63 -0.51 -14.30 -5.77
C LEU A 63 -1.90 -14.55 -5.20
N GLY A 64 -2.09 -14.32 -3.90
CA GLY A 64 -3.39 -14.46 -3.24
C GLY A 64 -4.48 -13.61 -3.90
N GLY A 65 -4.18 -12.33 -4.17
CA GLY A 65 -5.10 -11.43 -4.86
C GLY A 65 -5.44 -11.88 -6.28
N SER A 66 -4.48 -12.43 -7.02
CA SER A 66 -4.67 -12.92 -8.39
C SER A 66 -5.52 -14.19 -8.47
N LEU A 67 -5.49 -15.04 -7.43
CA LEU A 67 -6.31 -16.24 -7.33
C LEU A 67 -7.72 -15.92 -6.80
N VAL A 68 -7.80 -15.09 -5.75
CA VAL A 68 -9.07 -14.77 -5.09
C VAL A 68 -9.87 -13.75 -5.91
N GLY A 69 -9.22 -12.77 -6.54
CA GLY A 69 -9.87 -11.68 -7.27
C GLY A 69 -10.85 -12.16 -8.35
N PRO A 70 -10.45 -13.05 -9.28
CA PRO A 70 -11.35 -13.59 -10.30
C PRO A 70 -12.51 -14.38 -9.70
N VAL A 71 -12.26 -15.19 -8.66
CA VAL A 71 -13.31 -15.98 -7.98
C VAL A 71 -14.36 -15.06 -7.35
N VAL A 72 -13.94 -13.97 -6.72
CA VAL A 72 -14.86 -12.97 -6.16
C VAL A 72 -15.62 -12.25 -7.27
N ALA A 73 -14.94 -11.88 -8.36
CA ALA A 73 -15.56 -11.18 -9.48
C ALA A 73 -16.59 -12.04 -10.24
N THR A 74 -16.40 -13.36 -10.34
CA THR A 74 -17.35 -14.25 -11.00
C THR A 74 -18.53 -14.65 -10.11
N THR A 75 -18.35 -14.66 -8.79
CA THR A 75 -19.41 -15.04 -7.84
C THR A 75 -20.29 -13.87 -7.41
N LEU A 76 -19.71 -12.70 -7.17
CA LEU A 76 -20.43 -11.50 -6.71
C LEU A 76 -20.63 -10.47 -7.83
N GLY A 77 -19.87 -10.57 -8.92
CA GLY A 77 -19.87 -9.59 -10.00
C GLY A 77 -18.73 -8.59 -9.89
N LEU A 78 -18.45 -7.90 -11.01
CA LEU A 78 -17.29 -7.02 -11.16
C LEU A 78 -17.36 -5.79 -10.23
N VAL A 79 -18.52 -5.17 -10.13
CA VAL A 79 -18.72 -3.95 -9.31
C VAL A 79 -18.43 -4.25 -7.84
N ASP A 80 -19.00 -5.34 -7.31
CA ASP A 80 -18.81 -5.74 -5.91
C ASP A 80 -17.34 -6.11 -5.62
N ALA A 81 -16.67 -6.82 -6.53
CA ALA A 81 -15.25 -7.12 -6.41
C ALA A 81 -14.39 -5.84 -6.37
N LEU A 82 -14.73 -4.82 -7.16
CA LEU A 82 -14.04 -3.54 -7.15
C LEU A 82 -14.28 -2.75 -5.87
N LEU A 83 -15.51 -2.78 -5.32
CA LEU A 83 -15.82 -2.15 -4.03
C LEU A 83 -15.06 -2.82 -2.88
N ILE A 84 -15.02 -4.16 -2.84
CA ILE A 84 -14.21 -4.91 -1.87
C ILE A 84 -12.73 -4.50 -2.01
N GLY A 85 -12.21 -4.44 -3.24
CA GLY A 85 -10.84 -4.00 -3.51
C GLY A 85 -10.54 -2.56 -3.05
N PHE A 86 -11.52 -1.67 -3.11
CA PHE A 86 -11.41 -0.32 -2.56
C PHE A 86 -11.34 -0.35 -1.03
N VAL A 87 -12.25 -1.07 -0.36
CA VAL A 87 -12.29 -1.18 1.10
C VAL A 87 -11.00 -1.77 1.65
N LEU A 88 -10.49 -2.87 1.06
CA LEU A 88 -9.23 -3.48 1.48
C LEU A 88 -8.05 -2.51 1.38
N ARG A 89 -8.01 -1.69 0.32
CA ARG A 89 -6.97 -0.66 0.17
C ARG A 89 -7.12 0.47 1.20
N LEU A 90 -8.34 0.85 1.54
CA LEU A 90 -8.59 1.85 2.58
C LEU A 90 -8.11 1.31 3.95
N LEU A 91 -8.48 0.08 4.29
CA LEU A 91 -8.05 -0.59 5.52
C LEU A 91 -6.53 -0.70 5.60
N ALA A 92 -5.85 -1.04 4.49
CA ALA A 92 -4.39 -1.08 4.45
C ALA A 92 -3.76 0.31 4.72
N GLY A 93 -4.31 1.37 4.14
CA GLY A 93 -3.86 2.74 4.40
C GLY A 93 -4.06 3.16 5.86
N VAL A 94 -5.21 2.81 6.44
CA VAL A 94 -5.53 3.05 7.86
C VAL A 94 -4.59 2.25 8.77
N ALA A 95 -4.33 0.98 8.46
CA ALA A 95 -3.41 0.14 9.21
C ALA A 95 -1.97 0.69 9.19
N LEU A 96 -1.51 1.18 8.03
CA LEU A 96 -0.21 1.85 7.93
C LEU A 96 -0.16 3.14 8.76
N TRP A 97 -1.24 3.93 8.76
CA TRP A 97 -1.32 5.14 9.57
C TRP A 97 -1.20 4.86 11.08
N PHE A 98 -1.95 3.88 11.58
CA PHE A 98 -1.90 3.51 13.00
C PHE A 98 -0.64 2.75 13.38
N GLY A 99 -0.13 1.89 12.52
CA GLY A 99 1.12 1.16 12.74
C GLY A 99 2.35 2.08 12.73
N GLY A 100 2.36 3.10 11.86
CA GLY A 100 3.42 4.10 11.81
C GLY A 100 3.46 5.01 13.04
N ALA A 101 2.32 5.30 13.67
CA ALA A 101 2.25 6.14 14.87
C ALA A 101 2.85 5.46 16.12
N ALA A 102 2.94 4.13 16.15
CA ALA A 102 3.45 3.37 17.31
C ALA A 102 4.98 3.22 17.33
N ALA A 103 5.67 3.54 16.25
CA ALA A 103 7.12 3.30 16.10
C ALA A 103 8.02 4.45 16.61
N GLN A 104 7.44 5.54 17.13
CA GLN A 104 8.23 6.68 17.63
C GLN A 104 8.19 6.83 19.16
N PRO A 105 8.97 6.04 19.93
CA PRO A 105 9.50 6.50 21.21
C PRO A 105 10.83 7.22 20.98
N ALA A 106 10.99 8.34 21.69
CA ALA A 106 12.03 9.34 21.55
C ALA A 106 13.48 8.81 21.62
N ASP A 107 14.33 9.29 20.71
CA ASP A 107 15.78 9.32 20.94
C ASP A 107 16.25 10.78 20.84
N SER A 108 15.80 11.58 21.81
CA SER A 108 16.28 12.96 22.03
C SER A 108 17.26 13.05 23.21
N THR A 109 17.77 11.92 23.70
CA THR A 109 18.60 11.87 24.92
C THR A 109 20.09 11.64 24.69
N SER A 110 20.56 11.45 23.45
CA SER A 110 22.00 11.31 23.17
C SER A 110 22.70 12.63 22.81
N GLU A 111 21.96 13.70 22.50
CA GLU A 111 22.55 15.00 22.11
C GLU A 111 22.95 15.90 23.30
N THR A 112 22.46 15.62 24.51
CA THR A 112 22.76 16.42 25.72
C THR A 112 23.85 15.83 26.61
N ALA A 113 24.25 14.56 26.41
CA ALA A 113 25.30 13.91 27.21
C ALA A 113 26.73 14.16 26.70
N GLY A 114 26.89 14.71 25.49
CA GLY A 114 28.19 15.10 24.93
C GLY A 114 28.58 16.56 25.18
N ALA A 115 27.74 17.34 25.88
CA ALA A 115 27.90 18.78 26.06
C ALA A 115 27.96 19.25 27.53
N ALA A 116 28.11 18.33 28.48
CA ALA A 116 28.20 18.62 29.92
C ALA A 116 29.54 18.17 30.51
#